data_AF-A0AAW3A265-F1
#
_entry.id   AF-A0AAW3A265-F1
#
_cell.length_a   1.000
_cell.length_b   1.000
_cell.length_c   1.000
_cell.angle_alpha   90.00
_cell.angle_beta   90.00
_cell.angle_gamma   90.00
#
_symmetry.space_group_name_H-M   'P 1'
#
loop_
_entity.id
_entity.type
_entity.pdbx_description
1 polymer ?
#
loop_
_entity_poly.entity_id
_entity_poly.type
_entity_poly.pdbx_seq_one_letter_code
_entity_poly.pdbx_strand_id
1 'polypeptide(L)'
;MAAHETRAPVLQRVGTPEEPRVGLAATKHRVRLDGDAWARVLDACPDLLKQEFTSDVCDATSLPPTSMRRLVLAAGSLVADFELAHGGLARTELNEQIARSPFTRTWALYQRVAAPEE
;
A
#
# COMPACT_ATOMS: atom_id res chain seq x y z
N MET A 1 57.04 49.55 13.73
CA MET A 1 57.37 48.18 13.30
C MET A 1 56.09 47.48 12.90
N ALA A 2 56.08 46.97 11.66
CA ALA A 2 55.22 45.98 11.01
C ALA A 2 53.69 46.05 11.17
N ALA A 3 53.03 46.27 10.03
CA ALA A 3 51.60 46.19 9.80
C ALA A 3 51.30 44.96 8.94
N HIS A 4 50.63 43.93 9.46
CA HIS A 4 50.07 42.79 8.70
C HIS A 4 48.93 42.22 9.59
N GLU A 5 47.77 41.74 9.14
CA GLU A 5 47.38 41.29 7.82
C GLU A 5 45.84 41.17 7.74
N THR A 6 45.37 41.13 6.49
CA THR A 6 44.00 41.08 6.01
C THR A 6 43.26 39.77 6.34
N ARG A 7 41.92 39.82 6.50
CA ARG A 7 40.98 38.98 5.73
C ARG A 7 39.50 39.22 6.05
N ALA A 8 38.76 39.57 4.99
CA ALA A 8 37.31 39.48 4.90
C ALA A 8 36.87 38.02 4.55
N PRO A 9 35.56 37.73 4.37
CA PRO A 9 34.85 36.62 4.99
C PRO A 9 34.91 35.29 4.19
N VAL A 10 34.67 34.15 4.87
CA VAL A 10 34.37 32.88 4.19
C VAL A 10 32.88 32.62 4.27
N LEU A 11 32.21 32.87 3.14
CA LEU A 11 31.03 32.13 2.72
C LEU A 11 31.38 30.64 2.63
N GLN A 12 30.41 29.78 2.98
CA GLN A 12 30.17 28.39 2.55
C GLN A 12 29.83 27.48 3.76
N ARG A 13 28.81 26.64 3.70
CA ARG A 13 28.39 25.83 2.56
C ARG A 13 26.89 25.91 2.33
N VAL A 14 26.54 26.19 1.08
CA VAL A 14 25.30 25.77 0.44
C VAL A 14 25.08 24.31 0.79
N GLY A 15 24.06 24.01 1.58
CA GLY A 15 23.50 22.67 1.62
C GLY A 15 23.04 22.38 0.20
N THR A 16 23.69 21.43 -0.46
CA THR A 16 23.16 20.83 -1.67
C THR A 16 21.70 20.47 -1.41
N PRO A 17 20.74 20.91 -2.23
CA PRO A 17 19.42 20.30 -2.18
C PRO A 17 19.67 18.82 -2.47
N GLU A 18 19.32 17.95 -1.53
CA GLU A 18 19.24 16.54 -1.85
C GLU A 18 18.23 16.47 -3.00
N GLU A 19 18.71 16.20 -4.22
CA GLU A 19 17.83 15.86 -5.33
C GLU A 19 16.83 14.84 -4.79
N PRO A 20 15.51 15.06 -4.92
CA PRO A 20 14.56 14.06 -4.50
C PRO A 20 14.86 12.84 -5.36
N ARG A 21 15.52 11.84 -4.75
CA ARG A 21 15.56 10.50 -5.32
C ARG A 21 14.12 10.24 -5.72
N VAL A 22 13.86 10.04 -7.00
CA VAL A 22 12.52 9.73 -7.50
C VAL A 22 12.19 8.31 -7.03
N GLY A 23 12.05 8.16 -5.72
CA GLY A 23 11.63 6.96 -5.03
C GLY A 23 10.12 6.93 -5.08
N LEU A 24 9.58 5.73 -5.26
CA LEU A 24 8.14 5.52 -5.15
C LEU A 24 7.68 6.01 -3.77
N ALA A 25 6.70 6.90 -3.75
CA ALA A 25 5.96 7.23 -2.54
C ALA A 25 5.18 5.99 -2.09
N ALA A 26 4.99 5.82 -0.79
CA ALA A 26 4.21 4.72 -0.24
C ALA A 26 3.07 5.25 0.63
N THR A 27 1.84 4.83 0.35
CA THR A 27 0.66 5.20 1.13
C THR A 27 0.03 3.97 1.78
N LYS A 28 -0.47 4.15 3.01
CA LYS A 28 -1.15 3.10 3.78
C LYS A 28 -2.65 3.13 3.51
N HIS A 29 -3.22 1.95 3.32
CA HIS A 29 -4.62 1.73 3.02
C HIS A 29 -5.18 0.63 3.91
N ARG A 30 -6.49 0.73 4.18
CA ARG A 30 -7.24 -0.26 4.94
C ARG A 30 -8.55 -0.56 4.22
N VAL A 31 -8.82 -1.83 4.00
CA VAL A 31 -10.10 -2.32 3.47
C VAL A 31 -10.72 -3.25 4.51
N ARG A 32 -12.03 -3.14 4.71
CA ARG A 32 -12.82 -4.08 5.49
C ARG A 32 -13.88 -4.69 4.58
N LEU A 33 -13.91 -6.01 4.50
CA LEU A 33 -15.00 -6.77 3.89
C LEU A 33 -15.70 -7.53 5.01
N ASP A 34 -16.98 -7.25 5.24
CA ASP A 34 -17.74 -7.88 6.33
C ASP A 34 -18.16 -9.30 5.98
N GLY A 35 -18.13 -10.21 6.95
CA GLY A 35 -18.52 -11.61 6.73
C GLY A 35 -17.91 -12.57 7.74
N ASP A 36 -18.71 -13.43 8.34
CA ASP A 36 -18.24 -14.27 9.45
C ASP A 36 -17.35 -15.43 8.97
N ALA A 37 -17.45 -15.80 7.69
CA ALA A 37 -16.69 -16.92 7.13
C ALA A 37 -15.26 -16.55 6.70
N TRP A 38 -14.82 -15.29 6.83
CA TRP A 38 -13.45 -14.89 6.47
C TRP A 38 -12.39 -15.63 7.28
N ALA A 39 -12.69 -16.00 8.53
CA ALA A 39 -11.82 -16.84 9.34
C ALA A 39 -11.56 -18.20 8.69
N ARG A 40 -12.59 -18.83 8.11
CA ARG A 40 -12.46 -20.10 7.39
C ARG A 40 -11.66 -19.95 6.10
N VAL A 41 -11.86 -18.84 5.37
CA VAL A 41 -11.10 -18.56 4.14
C VAL A 41 -9.61 -18.39 4.46
N LEU A 42 -9.29 -17.63 5.51
CA LEU A 42 -7.92 -17.41 5.98
C LEU A 42 -7.26 -18.70 6.48
N ASP A 43 -8.02 -19.62 7.07
CA ASP A 43 -7.53 -20.92 7.52
C ASP A 43 -7.32 -21.88 6.35
N ALA A 44 -8.29 -21.97 5.44
CA ALA A 44 -8.28 -22.92 4.33
C ALA A 44 -7.32 -22.53 3.19
N CYS A 45 -7.26 -21.25 2.84
CA CYS A 45 -6.50 -20.79 1.67
C CYS A 45 -5.97 -19.35 1.81
N PRO A 46 -5.09 -19.08 2.80
CA PRO A 46 -4.58 -17.73 3.08
C PRO A 46 -3.79 -17.12 1.92
N ASP A 47 -2.98 -17.91 1.21
CA ASP A 47 -2.15 -17.39 0.12
C ASP A 47 -2.96 -17.08 -1.14
N LEU A 48 -3.99 -17.88 -1.43
CA LEU A 48 -4.94 -17.59 -2.50
C LEU A 48 -5.74 -16.33 -2.16
N LEU A 49 -6.19 -16.17 -0.90
CA LEU A 49 -6.87 -14.94 -0.48
C LEU A 49 -5.99 -13.70 -0.67
N LYS A 50 -4.71 -13.76 -0.30
CA LYS A 50 -3.75 -12.66 -0.56
C LYS A 50 -3.63 -12.36 -2.05
N GLN A 51 -3.56 -13.40 -2.89
CA GLN A 51 -3.44 -13.25 -4.34
C GLN A 51 -4.68 -12.59 -4.95
N GLU A 52 -5.87 -13.07 -4.63
CA GLU A 52 -7.13 -12.53 -5.17
C GLU A 52 -7.34 -11.09 -4.68
N PHE A 53 -7.08 -10.82 -3.40
CA PHE A 53 -7.14 -9.48 -2.84
C PHE A 53 -6.16 -8.52 -3.53
N THR A 54 -4.91 -8.96 -3.74
CA THR A 54 -3.90 -8.16 -4.45
C THR A 54 -4.37 -7.87 -5.87
N SER A 55 -4.93 -8.86 -6.56
CA SER A 55 -5.40 -8.72 -7.94
C SER A 55 -6.58 -7.75 -8.05
N ASP A 56 -7.53 -7.81 -7.11
CA ASP A 56 -8.66 -6.86 -7.04
C ASP A 56 -8.18 -5.42 -6.77
N VAL A 57 -7.18 -5.22 -5.92
CA VAL A 57 -6.58 -3.88 -5.67
C VAL A 57 -5.82 -3.39 -6.89
N CYS A 58 -5.02 -4.26 -7.53
CA CYS A 58 -4.28 -3.92 -8.75
C CYS A 58 -5.20 -3.49 -9.89
N ASP A 59 -6.30 -4.20 -10.10
CA ASP A 59 -7.30 -3.85 -11.12
C ASP A 59 -7.97 -2.50 -10.78
N ALA A 60 -8.26 -2.25 -9.51
CA ALA A 60 -8.88 -1.00 -9.07
C ALA A 60 -7.95 0.22 -9.21
N THR A 61 -6.65 0.07 -8.90
CA THR A 61 -5.70 1.19 -8.88
C THR A 61 -4.82 1.28 -10.12
N SER A 62 -4.93 0.31 -11.05
CA SER A 62 -4.03 0.15 -12.20
C SER A 62 -2.53 0.08 -11.81
N LEU A 63 -2.23 -0.37 -10.59
CA LEU A 63 -0.86 -0.53 -10.11
C LEU A 63 -0.43 -2.00 -10.24
N PRO A 64 0.85 -2.28 -10.52
CA PRO A 64 1.34 -3.65 -10.60
C PRO A 64 1.32 -4.33 -9.22
N PRO A 65 1.24 -5.67 -9.15
CA PRO A 65 1.30 -6.40 -7.88
C PRO A 65 2.55 -6.10 -7.04
N THR A 66 3.67 -5.75 -7.69
CA THR A 66 4.92 -5.33 -7.04
C THR A 66 4.82 -4.00 -6.27
N SER A 67 3.77 -3.21 -6.52
CA SER A 67 3.45 -2.00 -5.76
C SER A 67 2.83 -2.32 -4.40
N MET A 68 2.16 -3.46 -4.23
CA MET A 68 1.57 -3.82 -2.95
C MET A 68 2.64 -4.37 -2.00
N ARG A 69 2.69 -3.81 -0.78
CA ARG A 69 3.66 -4.16 0.25
C ARG A 69 2.97 -4.30 1.60
N ARG A 70 3.60 -5.06 2.50
CA ARG A 70 3.16 -5.22 3.90
C ARG A 70 1.67 -5.56 4.05
N LEU A 71 1.13 -6.40 3.15
CA LEU A 71 -0.24 -6.88 3.27
C LEU A 71 -0.38 -7.72 4.53
N VAL A 72 -1.24 -7.29 5.43
CA VAL A 72 -1.64 -8.00 6.65
C VAL A 72 -3.14 -8.22 6.59
N LEU A 73 -3.56 -9.47 6.79
CA LEU A 73 -4.96 -9.87 6.81
C LEU A 73 -5.34 -10.31 8.23
N ALA A 74 -6.48 -9.86 8.73
CA ALA A 74 -7.04 -10.28 10.01
C ALA A 74 -8.47 -10.82 9.84
N ALA A 75 -8.81 -11.85 10.63
CA ALA A 75 -10.11 -12.52 10.64
C ALA A 75 -11.12 -11.88 11.62
N GLY A 76 -12.42 -12.19 11.44
CA GLY A 76 -13.56 -11.55 12.10
C GLY A 76 -14.50 -10.99 11.03
N SER A 77 -14.31 -9.72 10.66
CA SER A 77 -14.48 -9.29 9.27
C SER A 77 -13.09 -9.36 8.61
N LEU A 78 -12.98 -9.56 7.30
CA LEU A 78 -11.68 -9.48 6.64
C LEU A 78 -11.21 -8.03 6.70
N VAL A 79 -10.17 -7.78 7.50
CA VAL A 79 -9.48 -6.49 7.52
C VAL A 79 -8.14 -6.67 6.83
N ALA A 80 -7.93 -5.91 5.75
CA ALA A 80 -6.69 -5.88 5.00
C ALA A 80 -6.00 -4.53 5.21
N ASP A 81 -4.86 -4.54 5.85
CA ASP A 81 -3.95 -3.40 6.00
C ASP A 81 -2.77 -3.58 5.04
N PHE A 82 -2.47 -2.59 4.21
CA PHE A 82 -1.41 -2.70 3.19
C PHE A 82 -0.83 -1.33 2.81
N GLU A 83 0.33 -1.38 2.16
CA GLU A 83 1.01 -0.22 1.57
C GLU A 83 1.01 -0.33 0.05
N LEU A 84 0.76 0.78 -0.65
CA LEU A 84 0.92 0.89 -2.10
C LEU A 84 2.08 1.81 -2.42
N ALA A 85 3.07 1.31 -3.15
CA ALA A 85 4.18 2.08 -3.67
C ALA A 85 3.86 2.62 -5.08
N HIS A 86 3.91 3.93 -5.28
CA HIS A 86 3.50 4.61 -6.51
C HIS A 86 4.30 5.88 -6.81
N GLY A 87 4.30 6.33 -8.07
CA GLY A 87 5.05 7.49 -8.56
C GLY A 87 4.38 8.85 -8.34
N GLY A 88 3.65 9.05 -7.23
CA GLY A 88 3.06 10.36 -6.89
C GLY A 88 1.53 10.50 -6.93
N LEU A 89 0.76 9.41 -7.03
CA LEU A 89 -0.70 9.43 -6.79
C LEU A 89 -1.06 9.95 -5.39
N ALA A 90 -2.21 10.61 -5.26
CA ALA A 90 -2.71 11.02 -3.95
C ALA A 90 -3.29 9.81 -3.19
N ARG A 91 -3.03 9.75 -1.88
CA ARG A 91 -3.63 8.71 -1.01
C ARG A 91 -5.15 8.68 -1.10
N THR A 92 -5.78 9.85 -1.20
CA THR A 92 -7.24 9.99 -1.31
C THR A 92 -7.77 9.39 -2.60
N GLU A 93 -7.10 9.65 -3.72
CA GLU A 93 -7.45 9.07 -5.03
C GLU A 93 -7.38 7.54 -4.98
N LEU A 94 -6.28 6.98 -4.45
CA LEU A 94 -6.15 5.53 -4.28
C LEU A 94 -7.23 4.97 -3.36
N ASN A 95 -7.55 5.64 -2.25
CA ASN A 95 -8.64 5.23 -1.37
C ASN A 95 -9.99 5.21 -2.09
N GLU A 96 -10.30 6.21 -2.93
CA GLU A 96 -11.54 6.24 -3.71
C GLU A 96 -11.60 5.12 -4.74
N GLN A 97 -10.50 4.85 -5.45
CA GLN A 97 -10.40 3.75 -6.41
C GLN A 97 -10.61 2.40 -5.73
N ILE A 98 -9.93 2.18 -4.59
CA ILE A 98 -10.06 0.95 -3.79
C ILE A 98 -11.48 0.81 -3.24
N ALA A 99 -12.09 1.89 -2.73
CA ALA A 99 -13.46 1.86 -2.19
C ALA A 99 -14.54 1.61 -3.25
N ARG A 100 -14.28 1.97 -4.52
CA ARG A 100 -15.15 1.66 -5.66
C ARG A 100 -14.94 0.22 -6.18
N SER A 101 -13.89 -0.47 -5.76
CA SER A 101 -13.63 -1.85 -6.19
C SER A 101 -14.69 -2.79 -5.62
N PRO A 102 -15.29 -3.66 -6.45
CA PRO A 102 -16.24 -4.66 -5.97
C PRO A 102 -15.55 -5.82 -5.24
N PHE A 103 -14.22 -5.96 -5.30
CA PHE A 103 -13.47 -7.10 -4.76
C PHE A 103 -14.02 -8.46 -5.25
N THR A 104 -14.41 -8.54 -6.53
CA THR A 104 -15.13 -9.68 -7.09
C THR A 104 -14.40 -11.00 -6.88
N ARG A 105 -13.07 -11.03 -7.03
CA ARG A 105 -12.31 -12.28 -6.87
C ARG A 105 -12.21 -12.69 -5.41
N THR A 106 -11.97 -11.73 -4.52
CA THR A 106 -11.94 -11.93 -3.06
C THR A 106 -13.28 -12.46 -2.56
N TRP A 107 -14.40 -11.88 -3.02
CA TRP A 107 -15.75 -12.34 -2.68
C TRP A 107 -16.14 -13.68 -3.32
N ALA A 108 -15.61 -14.01 -4.49
CA ALA A 108 -15.81 -15.34 -5.09
C ALA A 108 -15.16 -16.42 -4.21
N LEU A 109 -13.97 -16.15 -3.66
CA LEU A 109 -13.31 -17.05 -2.73
C LEU A 109 -14.11 -17.21 -1.42
N TYR A 110 -14.64 -16.11 -0.90
CA TYR A 110 -15.54 -16.14 0.25
C TYR A 110 -16.73 -17.07 0.03
N GLN A 111 -17.46 -16.89 -1.08
CA GLN A 111 -18.66 -17.68 -1.38
C GLN A 111 -18.36 -19.17 -1.49
N ARG A 112 -17.21 -19.54 -2.08
CA ARG A 112 -16.80 -20.94 -2.19
C ARG A 112 -16.56 -21.62 -0.85
N VAL A 113 -16.04 -20.89 0.14
CA VAL A 113 -15.74 -21.42 1.48
C VAL A 113 -16.93 -21.26 2.44
N ALA A 114 -17.73 -20.21 2.25
CA ALA A 114 -18.92 -19.94 3.03
C ALA A 114 -20.10 -20.84 2.66
N ALA A 115 -20.11 -21.42 1.46
CA ALA A 115 -21.10 -22.40 1.07
C ALA A 115 -21.11 -23.57 2.08
N PRO A 116 -22.27 -23.90 2.68
CA PRO A 116 -22.36 -25.10 3.50
C PRO A 116 -22.06 -26.31 2.62
N GLU A 117 -21.25 -27.25 3.12
CA GLU A 117 -21.19 -28.59 2.53
C GLU A 117 -22.60 -29.19 2.64
N GLU A 118 -23.25 -29.44 1.50
CA GLU A 118 -24.54 -30.15 1.42
C GLU A 118 -24.39 -31.64 1.80
#